data_AF-A0A1G3QPR4-F1
#
_entry.id   AF-A0A1G3QPR4-F1
#
_cell.length_a   1.000
_cell.length_b   1.000
_cell.length_c   1.000
_cell.angle_alpha   90.00
_cell.angle_beta   90.00
_cell.angle_gamma   90.00
#
_symmetry.space_group_name_H-M   'P 1'
#
loop_
_entity.id
_entity.type
_entity.pdbx_description
1 polymer ?
#
loop_
_entity_poly.entity_id
_entity_poly.type
_entity_poly.pdbx_seq_one_letter_code
_entity_poly.pdbx_strand_id
1 'polypeptide(L)' 'MDNYVSVIFCRNCKSRFVDAGEWTQDGKVVVQCRSCNAKEVLSNFTLGRGRISNAELQNARDTAAKKDRYER' A
#
# COMPACT_ATOMS: atom_id res chain seq x y z
N MET A 1 11.98 18.57 7.77
CA MET A 1 10.59 18.47 7.27
C MET A 1 10.35 17.01 7.03
N ASP A 2 9.48 16.39 7.82
CA ASP A 2 9.26 14.95 7.76
C ASP A 2 8.09 14.66 6.82
N ASN A 3 8.35 13.84 5.80
CA ASN A 3 7.36 13.41 4.81
C ASN A 3 6.78 12.08 5.25
N TYR A 4 5.52 12.08 5.67
CA TYR A 4 4.80 10.85 6.03
C TYR A 4 4.13 10.28 4.78
N VAL A 5 4.58 9.10 4.36
CA VAL A 5 4.00 8.33 3.25
C VAL A 5 3.36 7.07 3.84
N SER A 6 2.16 6.70 3.38
CA SER A 6 1.53 5.44 3.76
C SER A 6 2.32 4.26 3.15
N VAL A 7 2.87 3.40 4.00
CA VAL A 7 3.67 2.23 3.60
C VAL A 7 3.00 0.96 4.13
N ILE A 8 3.02 -0.11 3.33
CA ILE A 8 2.56 -1.44 3.77
C ILE A 8 3.70 -2.13 4.53
N PHE A 9 3.39 -2.60 5.73
CA PHE A 9 4.31 -3.39 6.55
C PHE A 9 3.81 -4.82 6.68
N CYS A 10 4.72 -5.78 6.59
CA CYS A 10 4.42 -7.17 6.91
C CYS A 10 4.11 -7.30 8.40
N ARG A 11 2.91 -7.77 8.76
CA ARG A 11 2.54 -7.93 10.18
C ARG A 11 3.35 -9.03 10.88
N ASN A 12 3.84 -10.01 10.14
CA ASN A 12 4.62 -11.15 10.64
C ASN A 12 6.02 -10.73 11.12
N CYS A 13 6.81 -10.07 10.28
CA CYS A 13 8.19 -9.68 10.61
C CYS A 13 8.47 -8.17 10.67
N LYS A 14 7.42 -7.33 10.54
CA LYS A 14 7.48 -5.85 10.54
C LYS A 14 8.27 -5.24 9.37
N SER A 15 8.68 -6.04 8.40
CA SER A 15 9.41 -5.55 7.23
C SER A 15 8.55 -4.65 6.34
N ARG A 16 9.14 -3.55 5.87
CA ARG A 16 8.57 -2.66 4.84
C ARG A 16 8.79 -3.15 3.40
N PHE A 17 9.52 -4.25 3.22
CA PHE A 17 9.84 -4.79 1.90
C PHE A 17 8.75 -5.78 1.49
N VAL A 18 7.67 -5.24 0.94
CA VAL A 18 6.53 -6.00 0.40
C VAL A 18 6.51 -5.84 -1.12
N ASP A 19 6.32 -6.95 -1.81
CA ASP A 19 6.22 -7.03 -3.27
C ASP A 19 4.80 -7.45 -3.67
N ALA A 20 4.41 -7.14 -4.90
CA ALA A 20 3.13 -7.50 -5.49
C ALA A 20 3.37 -7.98 -6.92
N GLY A 21 3.33 -9.29 -7.14
CA GLY A 21 3.69 -9.88 -8.43
C GLY A 21 2.85 -11.09 -8.83
N GLU A 22 2.10 -11.68 -7.91
CA GLU A 22 1.25 -12.84 -8.18
C GLU A 22 -0.22 -12.40 -8.21
N TRP A 23 -1.00 -13.01 -9.11
CA TRP A 23 -2.44 -12.80 -9.22
C TRP A 23 -3.14 -14.14 -8.99
N THR A 24 -4.20 -14.09 -8.19
CA THR A 24 -5.14 -15.19 -8.01
C THR A 24 -5.98 -15.41 -9.27
N GLN A 25 -6.63 -16.58 -9.40
CA GLN A 25 -7.46 -16.91 -10.56
C GLN A 25 -8.66 -15.95 -10.72
N ASP A 26 -9.15 -15.37 -9.63
CA ASP A 26 -10.22 -14.36 -9.60
C ASP A 26 -9.70 -12.92 -9.76
N GLY A 27 -8.44 -12.74 -10.14
CA GLY A 27 -7.88 -11.43 -10.50
C GLY A 27 -7.52 -10.54 -9.31
N LYS A 28 -7.37 -11.09 -8.10
CA LYS A 28 -6.87 -10.36 -6.92
C LYS A 28 -5.35 -10.44 -6.84
N VAL A 29 -4.71 -9.36 -6.43
CA VAL A 29 -3.26 -9.29 -6.25
C VAL A 29 -2.84 -9.99 -4.95
N VAL A 30 -1.76 -10.76 -5.02
CA VAL A 30 -1.10 -11.38 -3.87
C VAL A 30 0.13 -10.57 -3.54
N VAL A 31 0.17 -10.08 -2.29
CA VAL A 31 1.36 -9.42 -1.75
C VAL A 31 2.25 -10.42 -1.04
N GLN A 32 3.56 -10.27 -1.19
CA GLN A 32 4.55 -11.11 -0.53
C GLN A 32 5.57 -10.25 0.22
N CYS A 33 5.82 -10.60 1.48
CA CYS A 33 6.95 -10.04 2.21
C CYS A 33 8.27 -10.66 1.71
N ARG A 34 9.20 -9.84 1.24
CA ARG A 34 10.52 -10.32 0.79
C ARG A 34 11.42 -10.80 1.92
N SER A 35 11.12 -10.43 3.17
CA SER A 35 11.95 -10.76 4.33
C SER A 35 11.59 -12.09 4.99
N CYS A 36 10.30 -12.46 5.03
CA CYS A 36 9.85 -13.69 5.68
C CYS A 36 8.96 -14.57 4.79
N ASN A 37 8.78 -14.20 3.53
CA ASN A 37 7.96 -14.91 2.53
C ASN A 37 6.47 -15.07 2.88
N ALA A 38 5.97 -14.43 3.94
CA ALA A 38 4.55 -14.38 4.22
C ALA A 38 3.80 -13.74 3.03
N LYS A 39 2.70 -14.38 2.63
CA LYS A 39 1.84 -13.95 1.53
C LYS A 39 0.44 -13.62 2.03
N GLU A 40 -0.20 -12.62 1.43
CA GLU A 40 -1.58 -12.24 1.76
C GLU A 40 -2.30 -11.76 0.48
N VAL A 41 -3.59 -12.05 0.36
CA VAL A 41 -4.40 -11.58 -0.76
C VAL A 41 -4.89 -10.17 -0.44
N LEU A 42 -4.53 -9.19 -1.27
CA LEU A 42 -5.06 -7.84 -1.15
C LEU A 42 -6.48 -7.82 -1.76
N SER A 43 -7.47 -7.46 -0.97
CA SER A 43 -8.85 -7.29 -1.43
C SER A 43 -9.26 -5.81 -1.33
N ASN A 44 -10.08 -5.35 -2.27
CA ASN A 44 -10.59 -3.96 -2.40
C ASN A 44 -9.55 -2.88 -2.75
N PHE A 45 -8.26 -3.21 -2.83
CA PHE A 45 -7.18 -2.30 -3.23
C PHE A 45 -6.26 -2.98 -4.24
N THR A 46 -5.47 -2.19 -4.98
CA THR A 46 -4.40 -2.68 -5.86
C THR A 46 -3.10 -1.95 -5.55
N LEU A 47 -1.96 -2.52 -5.94
CA LEU A 47 -0.65 -1.92 -5.80
C LEU A 47 -0.06 -1.64 -7.18
N GLY A 48 0.43 -0.43 -7.37
CA GLY A 48 1.05 0.00 -8.62
C GLY A 48 2.22 0.95 -8.37
N ARG A 49 3.07 1.12 -9.38
CA ARG A 49 4.12 2.14 -9.39
C ARG A 49 3.60 3.35 -10.15
N GLY A 50 3.24 4.41 -9.43
CA GLY A 50 2.92 5.71 -10.01
C GLY A 50 4.12 6.65 -9.94
N ARG A 51 4.33 7.46 -10.97
CA ARG A 51 5.19 8.64 -10.85
C ARG A 51 4.35 9.73 -10.20
N ILE A 52 4.60 10.01 -8.92
CA ILE A 52 3.85 10.99 -8.14
C ILE A 52 4.76 12.21 -7.94
N SER A 53 4.25 13.39 -8.30
CA SER A 53 4.90 14.67 -8.02
C SER A 53 4.80 15.04 -6.54
N ASN A 54 5.63 15.96 -6.07
CA ASN A 54 5.53 16.46 -4.70
C ASN A 54 4.17 17.10 -4.39
N ALA A 55 3.51 17.70 -5.39
CA ALA A 55 2.18 18.29 -5.23
C ALA A 55 1.09 17.22 -5.05
N GLU A 56 1.11 16.16 -5.85
CA GLU A 56 0.19 15.03 -5.69
C GLU A 56 0.43 14.29 -4.37
N LEU A 57 1.68 14.19 -3.94
CA LEU A 57 2.01 13.64 -2.62
C LEU A 57 1.44 14.50 -1.49
N GLN A 58 1.48 15.83 -1.63
CA GLN A 58 0.92 16.75 -0.65
C GLN A 58 -0.61 16.67 -0.60
N ASN A 59 -1.28 16.65 -1.76
CA ASN A 59 -2.73 16.46 -1.84
C ASN A 59 -3.14 15.15 -1.16
N ALA A 60 -2.47 14.03 -1.48
CA ALA A 60 -2.74 12.72 -0.86
C ALA A 60 -2.63 12.73 0.68
N ARG A 61 -1.82 13.63 1.25
CA ARG A 61 -1.70 13.80 2.72
C ARG A 61 -2.90 14.54 3.29
N ASP A 62 -3.32 15.60 2.61
CA ASP A 62 -4.41 16.46 3.07
C ASP A 62 -5.78 15.76 2.91
N THR A 63 -5.87 14.87 1.93
CA THR A 63 -7.03 14.05 1.57
C THR A 63 -7.10 12.70 2.30
N ALA A 64 -6.08 12.36 3.12
CA ALA A 64 -6.00 11.07 3.78
C ALA A 64 -7.28 10.76 4.59
N ALA A 65 -7.87 9.59 4.35
CA ALA A 65 -9.07 9.13 5.03
C ALA A 65 -8.86 9.18 6.55
N LYS A 66 -9.54 10.13 7.21
CA LYS A 66 -9.57 10.22 8.67
C LYS A 66 -10.63 9.24 9.14
N LYS A 67 -10.40 8.61 10.30
CA LYS A 67 -11.43 7.80 10.96
C LYS A 67 -12.71 8.65 11.02
N ASP A 68 -13.79 8.15 10.40
CA ASP A 68 -15.11 8.78 10.27
C ASP A 68 -15.27 9.93 9.23
N ARG A 69 -14.32 10.12 8.29
CA ARG A 69 -14.55 10.97 7.09
C ARG A 69 -14.00 10.30 5.83
N TYR A 70 -14.90 9.75 5.03
CA TYR A 70 -14.63 9.50 3.61
C TYR A 70 -14.71 10.83 2.85
N GLU A 71 -13.77 11.06 1.93
CA GLU A 71 -13.80 12.22 1.06
C GLU A 71 -15.06 12.27 0.19
N ARG A 72 -15.56 13.48 -0.07
CA ARG A 72 -16.54 13.76 -1.12
C ARG A 72 -15.83 14.09 -2.41
#